data_AF-A0AA42E4K8-F1
#
_entry.id   AF-A0AA42E4K8-F1
#
_cell.length_a   1.000
_cell.length_b   1.000
_cell.length_c   1.000
_cell.angle_alpha   90.00
_cell.angle_beta   90.00
_cell.angle_gamma   90.00
#
_symmetry.space_group_name_H-M   'P 1'
#
loop_
_entity.id
_entity.type
_entity.pdbx_description
1 polymer ?
#
loop_
_entity_poly.entity_id
_entity_poly.type
_entity_poly.pdbx_seq_one_letter_code
_entity_poly.pdbx_strand_id
1 'polypeptide(L)'
;MTTLTVIETLRKARQRVENGTHSGVFEAVRSLEGEASGLTRDCVYYALLDTVAAGEAAGSIASLHRTNGAALALLDATIARLTAKLH
;
A
#
# COMPACT_ATOMS: atom_id res chain seq x y z
N MET A 1 -0.63 -17.73 2.98
CA MET A 1 -1.21 -16.37 3.05
C MET A 1 -1.80 -16.04 1.69
N THR A 2 -3.01 -15.48 1.61
CA THR A 2 -3.69 -15.28 0.32
C THR A 2 -3.50 -13.85 -0.19
N THR A 3 -3.43 -13.69 -1.51
CA THR A 3 -3.39 -12.37 -2.18
C THR A 3 -4.56 -11.47 -1.76
N LEU A 4 -5.72 -12.06 -1.44
CA LEU A 4 -6.89 -11.35 -0.92
C LEU A 4 -6.62 -10.65 0.41
N THR A 5 -5.95 -11.32 1.37
CA THR A 5 -5.59 -10.71 2.66
C THR A 5 -4.63 -9.53 2.48
N VAL A 6 -3.71 -9.62 1.51
CA VAL A 6 -2.79 -8.51 1.16
C VAL A 6 -3.57 -7.32 0.58
N ILE A 7 -4.53 -7.58 -0.32
CA ILE A 7 -5.40 -6.55 -0.92
C ILE A 7 -6.28 -5.88 0.15
N GLU A 8 -6.86 -6.64 1.07
CA GLU A 8 -7.64 -6.08 2.19
C GLU A 8 -6.79 -5.18 3.08
N THR A 9 -5.55 -5.60 3.37
CA THR A 9 -4.60 -4.82 4.17
C THR A 9 -4.20 -3.53 3.45
N LEU A 10 -3.98 -3.57 2.13
CA LEU A 10 -3.74 -2.37 1.30
C LEU A 10 -4.94 -1.42 1.31
N ARG A 11 -6.17 -1.93 1.22
CA ARG A 11 -7.40 -1.11 1.29
C ARG A 11 -7.54 -0.39 2.63
N LYS A 12 -7.24 -1.07 3.74
CA LYS A 12 -7.22 -0.44 5.07
C LYS A 12 -6.15 0.65 5.18
N ALA A 13 -4.95 0.40 4.67
CA ALA A 13 -3.89 1.40 4.63
C ALA A 13 -4.31 2.64 3.81
N ARG A 14 -4.94 2.43 2.64
CA ARG A 14 -5.52 3.48 1.80
C ARG A 14 -6.55 4.32 2.55
N GLN A 15 -7.49 3.68 3.24
CA GLN A 15 -8.51 4.37 4.03
C GLN A 15 -7.89 5.26 5.11
N ARG A 16 -6.79 4.83 5.75
CA ARG A 16 -6.12 5.65 6.76
C ARG A 16 -5.40 6.87 6.19
N VAL A 17 -4.84 6.76 4.99
CA VAL A 17 -4.24 7.90 4.28
C VAL A 17 -5.34 8.87 3.80
N GLU A 18 -6.45 8.34 3.29
CA GLU A 18 -7.61 9.11 2.84
C GLU A 18 -8.26 9.90 3.98
N ASN A 19 -8.40 9.29 5.15
CA ASN A 19 -8.90 9.94 6.37
C ASN A 19 -7.91 10.94 6.98
N GLY A 20 -6.70 11.10 6.43
CA GLY A 20 -5.65 11.97 6.96
C GLY A 20 -5.07 11.50 8.30
N THR A 21 -5.35 10.27 8.73
CA THR A 21 -4.80 9.70 9.98
C THR A 21 -3.30 9.47 9.87
N HIS A 22 -2.80 9.15 8.67
CA HIS A 22 -1.39 9.02 8.36
C HIS A 22 -1.07 9.70 7.03
N SER A 23 0.08 10.35 6.93
CA SER A 23 0.49 11.09 5.72
C SER A 23 1.23 10.23 4.69
N GLY A 24 1.72 9.06 5.10
CA GLY A 24 2.53 8.18 4.26
C GLY A 24 2.09 6.73 4.27
N VAL A 25 2.39 6.03 3.18
CA VAL A 25 2.06 4.61 2.98
C VAL A 25 2.66 3.73 4.08
N PHE A 26 3.93 3.96 4.43
CA PHE A 26 4.63 3.13 5.43
C PHE A 26 4.03 3.27 6.82
N GLU A 27 3.65 4.48 7.23
CA GLU A 27 2.98 4.71 8.52
C GLU A 27 1.60 4.08 8.57
N ALA A 28 0.83 4.20 7.47
CA ALA A 28 -0.50 3.61 7.36
C ALA A 28 -0.48 2.07 7.42
N VAL A 29 0.54 1.43 6.81
CA VAL A 29 0.73 -0.02 6.88
C VAL A 29 1.24 -0.44 8.25
N ARG A 30 2.19 0.31 8.84
CA ARG A 30 2.73 0.02 10.18
C ARG A 30 1.65 0.09 11.25
N SER A 31 0.72 1.05 11.17
CA SER A 31 -0.36 1.15 12.14
C SER A 31 -1.36 -0.01 12.09
N LEU A 32 -1.28 -0.91 11.10
CA LEU A 32 -2.08 -2.14 11.04
C LEU A 32 -1.50 -3.23 11.95
N GLU A 33 -0.59 -2.91 12.86
CA GLU A 33 0.12 -3.93 13.63
C GLU A 33 -0.78 -4.81 14.52
N GLY A 34 -1.87 -4.24 15.04
CA GLY A 34 -2.89 -4.98 15.78
C GLY A 34 -3.93 -5.71 14.90
N GLU A 35 -3.89 -5.52 13.57
CA GLU A 35 -4.92 -6.01 12.64
C GLU A 35 -4.37 -6.95 11.55
N ALA A 36 -3.07 -6.90 11.29
CA ALA A 36 -2.40 -7.68 10.26
C ALA A 36 -1.12 -8.29 10.82
N SER A 37 -0.91 -9.57 10.53
CA SER A 37 0.31 -10.29 10.94
C SER A 37 1.56 -9.63 10.34
N GLY A 38 2.72 -9.82 10.98
CA GLY A 38 4.00 -9.31 10.46
C GLY A 38 4.25 -9.74 9.01
N LEU A 39 4.04 -11.02 8.70
CA LEU A 39 4.17 -11.55 7.34
C LEU A 39 3.26 -10.83 6.34
N THR A 40 2.00 -10.55 6.72
CA THR A 40 1.07 -9.82 5.85
C THR A 40 1.58 -8.41 5.57
N ARG A 41 2.08 -7.71 6.59
CA ARG A 41 2.65 -6.37 6.44
C ARG A 41 3.89 -6.41 5.54
N ASP A 42 4.75 -7.42 5.68
CA ASP A 42 5.92 -7.60 4.82
C ASP A 42 5.51 -7.80 3.35
N CYS A 43 4.53 -8.67 3.08
CA CYS A 43 4.02 -8.85 1.72
C CYS A 43 3.40 -7.57 1.15
N VAL A 44 2.74 -6.75 1.97
CA VAL A 44 2.27 -5.42 1.55
C VAL A 44 3.44 -4.53 1.17
N TYR A 45 4.50 -4.47 1.99
CA TYR A 45 5.69 -3.68 1.68
C TYR A 45 6.36 -4.12 0.38
N TYR A 46 6.56 -5.43 0.17
CA TYR A 46 7.12 -5.94 -1.08
C TYR A 46 6.22 -5.63 -2.28
N ALA A 47 4.90 -5.79 -2.15
CA ALA A 47 3.98 -5.47 -3.23
C ALA A 47 4.03 -3.99 -3.63
N LEU A 48 4.18 -3.08 -2.66
CA LEU A 48 4.35 -1.65 -2.90
C LEU A 48 5.68 -1.35 -3.60
N LEU A 49 6.78 -1.93 -3.13
CA LEU A 49 8.11 -1.77 -3.74
C LEU A 49 8.12 -2.27 -5.18
N ASP A 50 7.54 -3.43 -5.43
CA ASP A 50 7.41 -4.00 -6.77
C ASP A 50 6.57 -3.11 -7.70
N THR A 51 5.53 -2.43 -7.19
CA THR A 51 4.72 -1.51 -8.00
C THR A 51 5.51 -0.26 -8.37
N VAL A 52 6.30 0.28 -7.42
CA VAL A 52 7.22 1.38 -7.69
C VAL A 52 8.28 0.97 -8.71
N ALA A 53 8.87 -0.22 -8.56
CA ALA A 53 9.87 -0.74 -9.48
C ALA A 53 9.33 -0.97 -10.90
N ALA A 54 8.04 -1.29 -11.03
CA ALA A 54 7.36 -1.39 -12.31
C ALA A 54 7.06 -0.03 -12.98
N GLY A 55 7.32 1.10 -12.30
CA GLY A 55 7.03 2.44 -12.80
C GLY A 55 5.54 2.78 -12.84
N GLU A 56 4.69 1.98 -12.18
CA GLU A 56 3.22 2.11 -12.22
C GLU A 56 2.68 3.19 -11.24
N ALA A 57 3.55 3.84 -10.47
CA ALA A 57 3.20 4.95 -9.60
C ALA A 57 3.99 6.21 -9.97
N ALA A 58 3.29 7.33 -10.14
CA ALA A 58 3.87 8.62 -10.43
C ALA A 58 4.58 9.20 -9.19
N GLY A 59 5.84 8.85 -8.97
CA GLY A 59 6.67 9.49 -7.95
C GLY A 59 7.87 8.67 -7.51
N SER A 60 8.97 9.35 -7.19
CA SER A 60 10.10 8.76 -6.45
C SER A 60 9.62 8.27 -5.07
N ILE A 61 10.26 7.25 -4.50
CA ILE A 61 9.99 6.76 -3.14
C ILE A 61 9.99 7.92 -2.11
N ALA A 62 10.83 8.93 -2.33
CA ALA A 62 10.90 10.13 -1.50
C ALA A 62 9.66 11.04 -1.56
N SER A 63 8.83 10.92 -2.60
CA SER A 63 7.58 11.67 -2.76
C SER A 63 6.41 11.01 -2.02
N LEU A 64 6.44 9.68 -1.85
CA LEU A 64 5.42 8.90 -1.12
C LEU A 64 5.35 9.24 0.38
N HIS A 65 6.38 9.90 0.90
CA HIS A 65 6.48 10.33 2.29
C HIS A 65 5.93 11.74 2.53
N ARG A 66 5.66 12.52 1.47
CA ARG A 66 5.37 13.96 1.58
C ARG A 66 3.99 14.41 1.11
N THR A 67 3.27 13.63 0.32
CA THR A 67 1.93 14.01 -0.14
C THR A 67 0.95 12.84 -0.10
N ASN A 68 -0.19 13.06 0.57
CA ASN A 68 -1.28 12.08 0.65
C ASN A 68 -1.72 11.58 -0.75
N GLY A 69 -1.68 12.46 -1.77
CA GLY A 69 -2.01 12.09 -3.15
C GLY A 69 -1.08 11.05 -3.76
N ALA A 70 0.23 11.15 -3.55
CA ALA A 70 1.19 10.16 -4.06
C ALA A 70 1.06 8.81 -3.33
N ALA A 71 0.80 8.87 -2.02
CA ALA A 71 0.54 7.68 -1.21
C ALA A 71 -0.73 6.94 -1.66
N LEU A 72 -1.82 7.68 -1.88
CA LEU A 72 -3.08 7.11 -2.41
C LEU A 72 -2.88 6.51 -3.81
N ALA A 73 -2.20 7.22 -4.72
CA ALA A 73 -1.94 6.73 -6.07
C ALA A 73 -1.14 5.42 -6.08
N LEU A 74 -0.13 5.28 -5.23
CA LEU A 74 0.64 4.04 -5.12
C LEU A 74 -0.21 2.88 -4.55
N LEU A 75 -1.01 3.16 -3.52
CA LEU A 75 -1.91 2.17 -2.92
C LEU A 75 -2.92 1.68 -3.97
N ASP A 76 -3.52 2.60 -4.73
CA ASP A 76 -4.48 2.29 -5.79
C ASP A 76 -3.84 1.49 -6.94
N ALA A 77 -2.67 1.90 -7.41
CA ALA A 77 -1.91 1.16 -8.43
C ALA A 77 -1.58 -0.26 -7.97
N THR A 78 -1.15 -0.42 -6.71
CA THR A 78 -0.79 -1.74 -6.16
C THR A 78 -2.02 -2.64 -6.02
N ILE A 79 -3.15 -2.10 -5.54
CA ILE A 79 -4.41 -2.84 -5.46
C ILE A 79 -4.87 -3.28 -6.85
N ALA A 80 -4.83 -2.39 -7.84
CA ALA A 80 -5.22 -2.69 -9.22
C ALA A 80 -4.34 -3.81 -9.80
N ARG A 81 -3.02 -3.71 -9.64
CA ARG A 81 -2.06 -4.70 -10.12
C ARG A 81 -2.26 -6.09 -9.49
N LEU A 82 -2.47 -6.16 -8.18
CA LEU A 82 -2.71 -7.44 -7.50
C LEU A 82 -4.09 -8.02 -7.86
N THR A 83 -5.10 -7.17 -8.04
CA THR A 83 -6.43 -7.61 -8.48
C THR A 83 -6.39 -8.14 -9.91
N ALA A 84 -5.62 -7.52 -10.80
CA ALA A 84 -5.43 -8.00 -12.17
C ALA A 84 -4.75 -9.37 -12.25
N LYS A 85 -3.91 -9.74 -11.26
CA LYS A 85 -3.26 -11.06 -11.17
C LYS A 85 -4.15 -12.17 -10.60
N LEU A 86 -5.33 -11.83 -10.08
CA LEU A 86 -6.31 -12.79 -9.56
C LEU A 86 -7.27 -13.31 -10.63
N HIS A 87 -7.29 -12.67 -11.81
CA HIS A 87 -8.04 -13.08 -12.99
C HIS A 87 -7.09 -13.59 -14.07
#